data_AF-A0A946JWJ3-F1
#
_entry.id   AF-A0A946JWJ3-F1
#
_cell.length_a   1.000
_cell.length_b   1.000
_cell.length_c   1.000
_cell.angle_alpha   90.00
_cell.angle_beta   90.00
_cell.angle_gamma   90.00
#
_symmetry.space_group_name_H-M   'P 1'
#
loop_
_entity.id
_entity.type
_entity.pdbx_description
1 polymer ?
#
loop_
_entity_poly.entity_id
_entity_poly.type
_entity_poly.pdbx_seq_one_letter_code
_entity_poly.pdbx_strand_id
1 'polypeptide(L)' 'EAVAAQDHDPSLKERFQVFAETLHSNEDKINEELLAAQGEPEDVGGYYSPDPALTAKAMRPSATFNAALEVLVN' A
#
# COMPACT_ATOMS: atom_id res chain seq x y z
N GLU A 1 -9.47 8.83 1.31
CA GLU A 1 -10.71 9.51 1.73
C GLU A 1 -10.72 11.02 1.44
N ALA A 2 -9.93 11.86 2.15
CA ALA A 2 -10.03 13.33 2.00
C ALA A 2 -9.85 13.85 0.56
N VAL A 3 -8.85 13.32 -0.18
CA VAL A 3 -8.60 13.70 -1.58
C VAL A 3 -9.72 13.27 -2.54
N ALA A 4 -10.46 12.22 -2.21
CA ALA A 4 -11.62 11.76 -2.99
C ALA A 4 -12.90 12.57 -2.68
N ALA A 5 -12.92 13.28 -1.55
CA ALA A 5 -14.09 14.03 -1.09
C ALA A 5 -14.03 15.54 -1.38
N GLN A 6 -12.84 16.08 -1.66
CA GLN A 6 -12.65 17.51 -1.93
C GLN A 6 -13.30 17.96 -3.26
N ASP A 7 -13.53 19.28 -3.39
CA ASP A 7 -14.16 19.91 -4.56
C ASP A 7 -13.29 21.02 -5.22
N HIS A 8 -12.02 21.11 -4.84
CA HIS A 8 -11.04 22.07 -5.36
C HIS A 8 -10.39 21.62 -6.69
N ASP A 9 -10.24 20.31 -6.90
CA ASP A 9 -9.65 19.72 -8.09
C ASP A 9 -10.47 18.49 -8.53
N PRO A 10 -11.40 18.64 -9.50
CA PRO A 10 -12.23 17.53 -9.97
C PRO A 10 -11.42 16.36 -10.55
N SER A 11 -10.33 16.64 -11.25
CA SER A 11 -9.50 15.59 -11.88
C SER A 11 -8.80 14.72 -10.83
N LEU A 12 -8.27 15.37 -9.78
CA LEU A 12 -7.66 14.69 -8.65
C LEU A 12 -8.71 13.91 -7.85
N LYS A 13 -9.90 14.48 -7.68
CA LYS A 13 -11.04 13.83 -7.02
C LYS A 13 -11.37 12.50 -7.70
N GLU A 14 -11.61 12.52 -9.00
CA GLU A 14 -12.01 11.34 -9.78
C GLU A 14 -10.97 10.22 -9.68
N ARG A 15 -9.68 10.56 -9.82
CA ARG A 15 -8.60 9.57 -9.69
C ARG A 15 -8.56 8.93 -8.29
N PHE A 16 -8.74 9.74 -7.24
CA PHE A 16 -8.70 9.26 -5.87
C PHE A 16 -9.98 8.57 -5.40
N GLN A 17 -11.12 8.76 -6.08
CA GLN A 17 -12.35 8.02 -5.79
C GLN A 17 -12.16 6.53 -6.03
N VAL A 18 -11.66 6.14 -7.19
CA VAL A 18 -11.39 4.72 -7.51
C VAL A 18 -10.38 4.11 -6.53
N PHE A 19 -9.33 4.86 -6.21
CA PHE A 19 -8.33 4.42 -5.23
C PHE A 19 -8.93 4.25 -3.83
N ALA A 20 -9.72 5.21 -3.36
CA ALA A 20 -10.36 5.17 -2.04
C ALA A 20 -11.35 4.00 -1.93
N GLU A 21 -12.17 3.77 -2.96
CA GLU A 21 -13.09 2.63 -3.01
C GLU A 21 -12.35 1.29 -3.01
N THR A 22 -11.22 1.21 -3.72
CA THR A 22 -10.37 0.01 -3.75
C THR A 22 -9.80 -0.29 -2.36
N LEU A 23 -9.30 0.73 -1.65
CA LEU A 23 -8.81 0.57 -0.28
C LEU A 23 -9.92 0.14 0.67
N HIS A 24 -11.08 0.82 0.66
CA HIS A 24 -12.20 0.49 1.54
C HIS A 24 -12.71 -0.94 1.33
N SER A 25 -12.83 -1.37 0.06
CA SER A 25 -13.32 -2.71 -0.26
C SER A 25 -12.35 -3.83 0.14
N ASN A 26 -11.08 -3.50 0.42
CA ASN A 26 -10.03 -4.46 0.74
C ASN A 26 -9.40 -4.22 2.13
N GLU A 27 -9.97 -3.34 2.96
CA GLU A 27 -9.37 -2.90 4.22
C GLU A 27 -9.02 -4.09 5.13
N ASP A 28 -9.98 -4.98 5.38
CA ASP A 28 -9.79 -6.15 6.23
C ASP A 28 -8.67 -7.06 5.69
N LYS A 29 -8.68 -7.32 4.38
CA LYS A 29 -7.67 -8.16 3.72
C LYS A 29 -6.28 -7.53 3.80
N ILE A 30 -6.17 -6.22 3.60
CA ILE A 30 -4.90 -5.48 3.73
C ILE A 30 -4.40 -5.60 5.17
N ASN A 31 -5.27 -5.39 6.16
CA ASN A 31 -4.92 -5.52 7.56
C ASN A 31 -4.46 -6.94 7.90
N GLU A 32 -5.14 -7.97 7.41
CA GLU A 32 -4.75 -9.37 7.56
C GLU A 32 -3.36 -9.64 6.97
N GLU A 33 -3.09 -9.18 5.73
CA GLU A 33 -1.79 -9.35 5.07
C GLU A 33 -0.65 -8.65 5.85
N LEU A 34 -0.91 -7.44 6.39
CA LEU A 34 0.08 -6.70 7.18
C LEU A 34 0.33 -7.32 8.56
N LEU A 35 -0.71 -7.84 9.21
CA LEU A 35 -0.60 -8.53 10.50
C LEU A 35 0.13 -9.87 10.34
N ALA A 36 -0.12 -10.59 9.25
CA ALA A 36 0.53 -11.87 8.97
C ALA A 36 2.05 -11.76 8.73
N ALA A 37 2.55 -10.57 8.42
CA ALA A 37 3.99 -10.31 8.24
C ALA A 37 4.75 -10.12 9.56
N GLN A 38 4.07 -10.16 10.71
CA GLN A 38 4.67 -9.89 12.02
C GLN A 38 5.07 -11.18 12.75
N GLY A 39 5.94 -11.04 13.75
CA GLY A 39 6.25 -12.10 14.72
C GLY A 39 7.46 -12.96 14.37
N GLU A 40 7.93 -12.94 13.12
CA GLU A 40 9.10 -13.69 12.67
C GLU A 40 10.29 -12.77 12.34
N PRO A 41 11.54 -13.24 12.51
CA PRO A 41 12.71 -12.53 12.01
C PRO A 41 12.68 -12.40 10.49
N GLU A 42 13.06 -11.22 9.99
CA GLU A 42 13.14 -10.93 8.55
C GLU A 42 14.59 -10.62 8.16
N ASP A 43 15.04 -11.18 7.04
CA ASP A 43 16.37 -10.90 6.48
C ASP A 43 16.28 -9.78 5.45
N VAL A 44 16.91 -8.64 5.76
CA VAL A 44 17.01 -7.49 4.87
C VAL A 44 18.38 -7.39 4.17
N GLY A 45 19.25 -8.39 4.30
CA GLY A 45 20.52 -8.49 3.54
C GLY A 45 21.65 -7.57 4.03
N GLY A 46 21.56 -7.02 5.23
CA GLY A 46 22.57 -6.13 5.82
C GLY A 46 22.00 -5.29 6.97
N TYR A 47 22.86 -4.51 7.63
CA TYR A 47 22.43 -3.62 8.72
C TYR A 47 22.57 -2.13 8.36
N TYR A 48 23.80 -1.64 8.14
CA TYR A 48 24.04 -0.25 7.75
C TYR A 48 23.71 0.05 6.28
N SER A 49 23.72 -0.98 5.45
CA SER A 49 23.41 -0.91 4.01
C SER A 49 22.67 -2.19 3.63
N PRO A 50 21.38 -2.32 3.96
CA PRO A 50 20.59 -3.49 3.63
C PRO A 50 20.38 -3.62 2.11
N ASP A 51 20.04 -4.82 1.66
CA ASP A 51 19.67 -5.04 0.27
C ASP A 51 18.34 -4.33 -0.03
N PRO A 52 18.28 -3.44 -1.04
CA PRO A 52 17.06 -2.71 -1.34
C PRO A 52 15.87 -3.58 -1.76
N ALA A 53 16.12 -4.71 -2.43
CA ALA A 53 15.06 -5.59 -2.92
C ALA A 53 14.47 -6.42 -1.76
N LEU A 54 15.32 -6.97 -0.88
CA LEU A 54 14.87 -7.65 0.34
C LEU A 54 14.12 -6.69 1.25
N THR A 55 14.66 -5.48 1.46
CA THR A 55 13.99 -4.45 2.27
C THR A 55 12.64 -4.05 1.67
N ALA A 56 12.55 -3.84 0.36
CA ALA A 56 11.29 -3.47 -0.28
C ALA A 56 10.24 -4.57 -0.16
N LYS A 57 10.65 -5.85 -0.27
CA LYS A 57 9.76 -7.00 -0.09
C LYS A 57 9.26 -7.09 1.36
N ALA A 58 10.16 -6.98 2.34
CA ALA A 58 9.83 -6.99 3.76
C ALA A 58 8.88 -5.86 4.17
N MET A 59 9.14 -4.64 3.68
CA MET A 59 8.38 -3.44 4.07
C MET A 59 7.07 -3.24 3.30
N ARG A 60 6.82 -4.02 2.24
CA ARG A 60 5.59 -3.96 1.43
C ARG A 60 4.90 -5.33 1.32
N PRO A 61 4.58 -5.98 2.46
CA PRO A 61 4.15 -7.37 2.45
C PRO A 61 2.72 -7.57 1.93
N SER A 62 1.88 -6.52 1.94
CA SER A 62 0.52 -6.58 1.40
C SER A 62 0.52 -6.43 -0.12
N ALA A 63 0.36 -7.56 -0.82
CA ALA A 63 0.17 -7.58 -2.27
C ALA A 63 -1.11 -6.82 -2.67
N THR A 64 -2.17 -6.90 -1.86
CA THR A 64 -3.42 -6.20 -2.13
C THR A 64 -3.25 -4.69 -2.04
N PHE A 65 -2.54 -4.18 -1.03
CA PHE A 65 -2.27 -2.75 -0.91
C PHE A 65 -1.33 -2.26 -2.02
N ASN A 66 -0.30 -3.03 -2.37
CA ASN A 66 0.59 -2.70 -3.48
C ASN A 66 -0.17 -2.58 -4.80
N ALA A 67 -1.07 -3.51 -5.10
CA ALA A 67 -1.92 -3.45 -6.30
C ALA A 67 -2.88 -2.25 -6.28
N ALA A 68 -3.44 -1.89 -5.12
CA ALA A 68 -4.27 -0.70 -5.00
C ALA A 68 -3.51 0.58 -5.36
N LEU A 69 -2.22 0.68 -4.99
CA LEU A 69 -1.38 1.84 -5.33
C LEU A 69 -1.09 1.94 -6.84
N GLU A 70 -1.10 0.83 -7.58
CA GLU A 70 -0.89 0.85 -9.03
C GLU A 70 -2.02 1.58 -9.79
N VAL A 71 -3.22 1.65 -9.21
CA VAL A 71 -4.34 2.46 -9.73
C VAL A 71 -3.98 3.96 -9.81
N LEU A 72 -3.03 4.44 -8.99
CA LEU A 72 -2.55 5.82 -8.99
C LEU A 72 -1.32 6.07 -9.86
N VAL A 73 -0.73 5.04 -10.44
CA VAL A 73 0.48 5.17 -11.28
C VAL A 73 0.14 4.98 -12.75
N ASN A 74 -0.86 4.17 -13.04
CA ASN A 74 -1.48 4.04 -14.36
C ASN A 74 -2.53 5.14 -14.61
#